data_AF-A0A1F6R842-F1
#
_entry.id   AF-A0A1F6R842-F1
#
_cell.length_a   1.000
_cell.length_b   1.000
_cell.length_c   1.000
_cell.angle_alpha   90.00
_cell.angle_beta   90.00
_cell.angle_gamma   90.00
#
_symmetry.space_group_name_H-M   'P 1'
#
loop_
_entity.id
_entity.type
_entity.pdbx_description
1 polymer ?
#
loop_
_entity_poly.entity_id
_entity_poly.type
_entity_poly.pdbx_seq_one_letter_code
_entity_poly.pdbx_strand_id
1 'polypeptide(L)'
;MANSGNNEQTPWWQPGLILFARLSGWIGGPILIAIFIGKWLDKKYHSEPWLFLLSVGIAFIFSTYGIVRDSLREMKRIEKEEQDKKPARNASHSEAGGEKFNLKK
;
A
#
# COMPACT_ATOMS: atom_id res chain seq x y z
N MET A 1 -17.79 2.67 37.64
CA MET A 1 -18.03 2.17 36.28
C MET A 1 -16.75 2.42 35.49
N ALA A 2 -15.93 1.40 35.25
CA ALA A 2 -14.68 1.54 34.52
C ALA A 2 -14.97 1.54 33.01
N ASN A 3 -14.60 2.61 32.32
CA ASN A 3 -14.70 2.74 30.87
C ASN A 3 -13.43 2.13 30.24
N SER A 4 -13.50 0.85 29.90
CA SER A 4 -12.47 0.16 29.11
C SER A 4 -12.64 0.54 27.64
N GLY A 5 -12.19 1.75 27.29
CA GLY A 5 -12.02 2.13 25.90
C GLY A 5 -10.91 1.27 25.31
N ASN A 6 -11.29 0.27 24.53
CA ASN A 6 -10.40 -0.63 23.82
C ASN A 6 -9.62 0.20 22.80
N ASN A 7 -8.49 0.75 23.23
CA ASN A 7 -7.55 1.39 22.34
C ASN A 7 -6.92 0.26 21.52
N GLU A 8 -7.42 0.06 20.30
CA GLU A 8 -6.74 -0.74 19.28
C GLU A 8 -5.42 -0.04 18.93
N GLN A 9 -4.45 -0.18 19.84
CA GLN A 9 -3.08 0.29 19.67
C GLN A 9 -2.41 -0.70 18.72
N THR A 10 -2.62 -0.50 17.41
CA THR A 10 -1.78 -1.16 16.41
C THR A 10 -0.33 -0.81 16.74
N PRO A 11 0.53 -1.81 17.02
CA PRO A 11 1.90 -1.55 17.40
C PRO A 11 2.63 -0.78 16.29
N TRP A 12 3.40 0.25 16.65
CA TRP A 12 4.09 1.14 15.71
C TRP A 12 5.04 0.43 14.73
N TRP A 13 5.51 -0.77 15.07
CA TRP A 13 6.35 -1.61 14.21
C TRP A 13 5.56 -2.44 13.19
N GLN A 14 4.27 -2.68 13.43
CA GLN A 14 3.44 -3.56 12.61
C GLN A 14 3.31 -3.06 11.16
N PRO A 15 3.07 -1.76 10.89
CA PRO A 15 3.01 -1.25 9.53
C PRO A 15 4.32 -1.42 8.76
N GLY A 16 5.46 -1.19 9.42
CA GLY A 16 6.79 -1.39 8.84
C GLY A 16 7.05 -2.85 8.47
N LEU A 17 6.68 -3.78 9.37
CA LEU A 17 6.82 -5.21 9.13
C LEU A 17 5.94 -5.69 7.96
N ILE A 18 4.71 -5.16 7.85
CA ILE A 18 3.79 -5.47 6.75
C ILE A 18 4.33 -4.97 5.41
N LEU A 19 4.82 -3.73 5.34
CA LEU A 19 5.41 -3.19 4.12
C LEU A 19 6.64 -4.00 3.69
N PHE A 20 7.51 -4.32 4.64
CA PHE A 20 8.68 -5.16 4.39
C PHE A 20 8.27 -6.53 3.84
N ALA A 21 7.37 -7.25 4.52
CA ALA A 21 6.92 -8.57 4.09
C ALA A 21 6.29 -8.53 2.68
N ARG A 22 5.51 -7.49 2.37
CA ARG A 22 4.88 -7.31 1.07
C ARG A 22 5.90 -7.05 -0.04
N LEU A 23 6.91 -6.22 0.22
CA LEU A 23 8.02 -5.98 -0.71
C LEU A 23 8.88 -7.23 -0.91
N SER A 24 9.29 -7.88 0.18
CA SER A 24 10.06 -9.13 0.14
C SER A 24 9.30 -10.24 -0.57
N GLY A 25 7.98 -10.33 -0.41
CA GLY A 25 7.12 -11.26 -1.13
C GLY A 25 7.13 -11.02 -2.63
N TRP A 26 7.01 -9.76 -3.06
CA TRP A 26 7.07 -9.39 -4.48
C TRP A 26 8.45 -9.55 -5.11
N ILE A 27 9.54 -9.53 -4.34
CA ILE A 27 10.90 -9.77 -4.85
C ILE A 27 11.22 -11.26 -4.85
N GLY A 28 11.02 -11.94 -3.72
CA GLY A 28 11.34 -13.35 -3.55
C GLY A 28 10.44 -14.27 -4.37
N GLY A 29 9.14 -13.97 -4.47
CA GLY A 29 8.17 -14.80 -5.21
C GLY A 29 8.54 -15.00 -6.68
N PRO A 30 8.67 -13.92 -7.48
CA PRO A 30 9.04 -14.02 -8.89
C PRO A 30 10.42 -14.64 -9.10
N ILE A 31 11.40 -14.36 -8.23
CA ILE A 31 12.74 -14.94 -8.33
C ILE A 31 12.71 -16.45 -8.11
N LEU A 32 11.98 -16.94 -7.10
CA LEU A 32 11.83 -18.39 -6.86
C LEU A 32 11.15 -19.09 -8.04
N ILE A 33 10.11 -18.47 -8.60
CA ILE A 33 9.40 -18.98 -9.78
C ILE A 33 10.36 -19.03 -10.98
N ALA A 34 11.15 -17.97 -11.22
CA ALA A 34 12.12 -17.93 -12.31
C ALA A 34 13.23 -18.96 -12.17
N ILE A 35 13.72 -19.23 -10.95
CA ILE A 35 14.72 -20.27 -10.73
C ILE A 35 14.16 -21.64 -11.09
N PHE A 36 12.92 -21.92 -10.67
CA PHE A 36 12.29 -23.21 -10.93
C PHE A 36 12.01 -23.42 -12.43
N ILE A 37 11.45 -22.41 -13.09
CA ILE A 37 11.14 -22.44 -14.52
C ILE A 37 12.42 -22.43 -15.36
N GLY A 38 13.35 -21.53 -15.06
CA GLY A 38 14.61 -21.36 -15.78
C GLY A 38 15.47 -22.62 -15.77
N LYS A 39 15.66 -23.26 -14.60
CA LYS A 39 16.40 -24.53 -14.52
C LYS A 39 15.71 -25.66 -15.26
N TRP A 40 14.37 -25.71 -15.24
CA TRP A 40 13.63 -26.73 -15.96
C TRP A 40 13.76 -26.55 -17.48
N LEU A 41 13.73 -25.30 -17.96
CA LEU A 41 13.87 -24.98 -19.37
C LEU A 41 15.29 -25.24 -19.88
N ASP A 42 16.33 -24.78 -19.16
CA ASP A 42 17.73 -25.06 -19.53
C ASP A 42 18.00 -26.58 -19.63
N LYS A 43 17.47 -27.38 -18.67
CA LYS A 43 17.63 -28.84 -18.69
C LYS A 43 16.97 -29.49 -19.92
N LYS A 44 15.88 -28.90 -20.44
CA LYS A 44 15.17 -29.44 -21.59
C LYS A 44 15.79 -29.05 -22.93
N TYR A 45 16.38 -27.86 -23.03
CA TYR A 45 16.91 -27.32 -24.28
C TYR A 45 18.44 -27.41 -24.42
N HIS A 46 19.15 -27.96 -23.44
CA HIS A 46 20.62 -28.00 -23.38
C HIS A 46 21.28 -26.64 -23.63
N SER A 47 20.52 -25.57 -23.44
CA SER A 47 21.01 -24.21 -23.58
C SER A 47 21.79 -23.92 -22.31
N GLU A 48 23.11 -23.70 -22.44
CA GLU A 48 23.90 -23.02 -21.42
C GLU A 48 23.14 -21.75 -20.97
N PRO A 49 23.31 -21.26 -19.73
CA PRO A 49 22.24 -20.78 -18.83
C PRO A 49 21.53 -19.47 -19.23
N TRP A 50 21.10 -19.40 -20.49
CA TRP A 50 20.49 -18.26 -21.16
C TRP A 50 19.00 -18.21 -20.88
N LEU A 51 18.32 -19.36 -20.81
CA LEU A 51 16.90 -19.39 -20.49
C LEU A 51 16.66 -19.13 -19.00
N PHE A 52 17.59 -19.55 -18.14
CA PHE A 52 17.64 -19.09 -16.77
C PHE A 52 17.77 -17.57 -16.69
N LEU A 53 18.72 -16.97 -17.41
CA LEU A 53 18.94 -15.52 -17.39
C LEU A 53 17.73 -14.73 -17.91
N LEU A 54 17.10 -15.22 -18.99
CA LEU A 54 15.86 -14.67 -19.53
C LEU A 54 14.72 -14.77 -18.51
N SER A 55 14.57 -15.92 -17.84
CA SER A 55 13.53 -16.14 -16.84
C SER A 55 13.69 -15.21 -15.64
N VAL A 56 14.92 -15.01 -15.15
CA VAL A 56 15.23 -14.05 -14.09
C VAL A 56 14.93 -12.61 -14.54
N GLY A 57 15.30 -12.25 -15.77
CA GLY A 57 15.00 -10.93 -16.34
C GLY A 57 13.48 -10.66 -16.40
N ILE A 58 12.71 -11.64 -16.85
CA ILE A 58 11.24 -11.56 -16.88
C ILE A 58 10.67 -11.43 -15.46
N ALA A 59 11.14 -12.25 -14.51
CA ALA A 59 10.71 -12.16 -13.11
C ALA A 59 11.02 -10.81 -12.48
N PHE A 60 12.14 -10.19 -12.84
CA PHE A 60 12.51 -8.87 -12.36
C PHE A 60 11.52 -7.79 -12.84
N ILE A 61 11.10 -7.86 -14.11
CA ILE A 61 10.07 -6.96 -14.67
C ILE A 61 8.74 -7.16 -13.94
N PHE A 62 8.31 -8.42 -13.74
CA PHE A 62 7.08 -8.73 -13.00
C PHE A 62 7.13 -8.25 -11.55
N SER A 63 8.26 -8.42 -10.87
CA SER A 63 8.48 -7.93 -9.52
C SER A 63 8.34 -6.41 -9.46
N THR A 64 9.04 -5.71 -10.34
CA THR A 64 9.01 -4.23 -10.41
C THR A 64 7.60 -3.71 -10.68
N TYR A 65 6.90 -4.30 -11.66
CA TYR A 65 5.53 -3.91 -11.98
C TYR A 65 4.56 -4.18 -10.82
N GLY A 66 4.70 -5.33 -10.16
CA GLY A 66 3.91 -5.71 -8.99
C GLY A 66 4.06 -4.71 -7.84
N ILE A 67 5.31 -4.37 -7.49
CA ILE A 67 5.62 -3.41 -6.42
C ILE A 67 5.04 -2.04 -6.74
N VAL A 68 5.28 -1.52 -7.95
CA VAL A 68 4.78 -0.19 -8.36
C VAL A 68 3.27 -0.13 -8.30
N ARG A 69 2.57 -1.15 -8.83
CA ARG A 69 1.11 -1.21 -8.81
C ARG A 69 0.55 -1.30 -7.39
N ASP A 70 1.14 -2.12 -6.53
CA ASP A 70 0.71 -2.24 -5.13
C ASP A 70 0.95 -0.94 -4.36
N SER A 71 2.09 -0.30 -4.59
CA SER A 71 2.44 0.98 -3.97
C SER A 71 1.45 2.08 -4.37
N LEU A 72 1.13 2.20 -5.66
CA LEU A 72 0.13 3.15 -6.15
C LEU A 72 -1.27 2.88 -5.59
N ARG A 73 -1.62 1.61 -5.37
CA ARG A 73 -2.91 1.23 -4.76
C ARG A 73 -2.96 1.60 -3.28
N GLU A 74 -1.87 1.40 -2.56
CA GLU A 74 -1.77 1.75 -1.15
C GLU A 74 -1.83 3.26 -0.94
N MET A 75 -1.11 4.03 -1.75
CA MET A 75 -1.17 5.51 -1.73
C MET A 75 -2.60 6.02 -1.96
N LYS A 76 -3.31 5.45 -2.94
CA LYS A 76 -4.72 5.80 -3.19
C LYS A 76 -5.66 5.41 -2.06
N ARG A 77 -5.38 4.32 -1.32
CA ARG A 77 -6.18 3.93 -0.15
C ARG A 77 -6.02 4.93 0.98
N ILE A 78 -4.78 5.30 1.29
CA ILE A 78 -4.47 6.27 2.35
C ILE A 78 -5.14 7.62 2.05
N GLU A 79 -5.03 8.12 0.82
CA GLU A 79 -5.67 9.38 0.40
C GLU A 79 -7.20 9.34 0.53
N LYS A 80 -7.82 8.20 0.24
CA LYS A 80 -9.28 8.02 0.38
C LYS A 80 -9.71 7.98 1.85
N GLU A 81 -8.96 7.29 2.71
CA GLU A 81 -9.22 7.23 4.14
C GLU A 81 -9.06 8.59 4.84
N GLU A 82 -8.18 9.46 4.33
CA GLU A 82 -8.07 10.84 4.82
C GLU A 82 -9.23 11.74 4.37
N GLN A 83 -9.75 11.54 3.15
CA GLN A 83 -10.90 12.29 2.65
C GLN A 83 -12.22 11.90 3.33
N ASP A 84 -12.45 10.60 3.58
CA ASP A 84 -13.66 10.12 4.27
C ASP A 84 -13.69 10.47 5.78
N LYS A 85 -12.54 10.79 6.39
CA LYS A 85 -12.47 11.32 7.76
C LYS A 85 -12.77 12.82 7.86
N LYS A 86 -13.03 13.52 6.75
CA LYS A 86 -13.57 14.89 6.75
C LYS A 86 -15.08 14.93 6.42
N PRO A 87 -15.95 14.59 7.38
CA PRO A 87 -17.26 15.23 7.46
C PRO A 87 -17.39 16.00 8.78
N ALA A 88 -17.88 17.23 8.69
CA ALA A 88 -18.47 18.02 9.78
C ALA A 88 -17.56 18.70 10.84
N ARG A 89 -16.46 19.38 10.45
CA ARG A 89 -15.85 20.42 11.31
C ARG A 89 -15.98 21.86 10.82
N ASN A 90 -16.44 22.07 9.59
CA ASN A 90 -16.48 23.40 8.98
C ASN A 90 -17.90 23.97 8.84
N ALA A 91 -18.94 23.26 9.29
CA ALA A 91 -20.33 23.73 9.23
C ALA A 91 -20.80 24.48 10.48
N SER A 92 -19.96 24.62 11.52
CA SER A 92 -20.35 25.26 12.79
C SER A 92 -19.67 26.61 13.05
N HIS A 93 -19.06 27.23 12.03
CA HIS A 93 -18.41 28.55 12.15
C HIS A 93 -18.91 29.56 11.11
N SER A 94 -20.18 29.47 10.70
CA SER A 94 -20.80 30.44 9.78
C SER A 94 -22.13 31.04 10.28
N GLU A 95 -22.58 30.77 11.52
CA GLU A 95 -23.89 31.27 12.01
C GLU A 95 -23.86 31.96 13.39
N ALA A 96 -22.70 32.41 13.87
CA ALA A 96 -22.60 33.17 15.12
C ALA A 96 -21.84 34.49 14.92
N GLY A 97 -22.39 35.41 14.13
CA GLY A 97 -21.75 36.72 13.96
C GLY A 97 -22.38 37.67 12.95
N GLY A 98 -23.71 37.82 12.93
CA GLY A 98 -24.33 38.74 11.96
C GLY A 98 -25.70 39.33 12.30
N GLU A 99 -26.32 39.02 13.44
CA GLU A 99 -27.68 39.50 13.75
C GLU A 99 -27.75 40.39 15.01
N LYS A 100 -26.90 41.43 15.06
CA LYS A 100 -27.02 42.51 16.06
C LYS A 100 -26.66 43.87 15.46
N PHE A 101 -27.34 44.29 14.39
CA PHE A 101 -27.42 45.72 14.07
C PHE A 101 -28.79 46.09 13.53
N ASN A 102 -29.77 46.10 14.43
CA ASN A 102 -31.00 46.85 14.25
C ASN A 102 -31.45 47.38 15.61
N LEU A 103 -30.85 48.50 16.04
CA LEU A 103 -31.37 49.30 17.13
C LEU A 103 -31.93 50.60 16.54
N LYS A 104 -33.24 50.56 16.33
CA LYS A 104 -34.20 51.66 16.36
C LYS A 104 -33.70 52.89 17.13
N LYS A 105 -33.41 53.98 16.43
CA LYS A 105 -33.98 55.30 16.71
C LYS A 105 -33.81 56.26 15.53
#